data_AF-A0AAV9T7G3-F1
#
_entry.id   AF-A0AAV9T7G3-F1
#
_cell.length_a   1.000
_cell.length_b   1.000
_cell.length_c   1.000
_cell.angle_alpha   90.00
_cell.angle_beta   90.00
_cell.angle_gamma   90.00
#
_symmetry.space_group_name_H-M   'P 1'
#
loop_
_entity.id
_entity.type
_entity.pdbx_description
1 polymer ?
#
loop_
_entity_poly.entity_id
_entity_poly.type
_entity_poly.pdbx_seq_one_letter_code
_entity_poly.pdbx_strand_id
1 'polypeptide(L)'
;MKSSIFLSLGLLLGAAKAIDMRELLASFEDATTVEGILDWFAPSGVMILGDQEAAGDEILQARGAILPADGSVQWNHFPNTTIVSDETPTNKSFVVSGVLQIINGTCATTYFQTLFTVEKDSTTGQADLESHGGRILVYHGFSINATTDPCIK
;
A
#
# COMPACT_ATOMS: atom_id res chain seq x y z
N MET A 1 -6.07 45.43 -28.89
CA MET A 1 -6.80 44.15 -29.00
C MET A 1 -5.89 43.02 -28.53
N LYS A 2 -6.32 42.34 -27.46
CA LYS A 2 -5.92 41.04 -26.88
C LYS A 2 -4.50 40.50 -27.17
N SER A 3 -3.65 40.56 -26.15
CA SER A 3 -2.65 39.51 -25.91
C SER A 3 -3.16 38.67 -24.74
N SER A 4 -3.58 37.44 -25.03
CA SER A 4 -3.93 36.45 -24.01
C SER A 4 -2.69 35.62 -23.73
N ILE A 5 -2.03 35.93 -22.61
CA ILE A 5 -1.06 35.05 -21.97
C ILE A 5 -1.85 33.85 -21.45
N PHE A 6 -1.63 32.68 -22.06
CA PHE A 6 -2.00 31.41 -21.44
C PHE A 6 -1.07 31.20 -20.24
N LEU A 7 -1.54 31.56 -19.05
CA LEU A 7 -1.05 30.96 -17.81
C LEU A 7 -1.53 29.51 -17.83
N SER A 8 -0.63 28.57 -18.18
CA SER A 8 -0.89 27.16 -17.93
C SER A 8 -0.97 26.97 -16.43
N LEU A 9 -2.20 26.86 -15.94
CA LEU A 9 -2.55 26.41 -14.61
C LEU A 9 -2.06 24.95 -14.47
N GLY A 10 -1.04 24.73 -13.64
CA GLY A 10 -0.54 23.39 -13.37
C GLY A 10 0.88 23.32 -12.79
N LEU A 11 1.26 24.29 -11.97
CA LEU A 11 2.41 24.15 -11.08
C LEU A 11 1.95 23.30 -9.87
N LEU A 12 2.81 22.39 -9.42
CA LEU A 12 2.71 21.54 -8.21
C LEU A 12 1.85 20.27 -8.29
N LEU A 13 2.27 19.29 -9.10
CA LEU A 13 2.44 17.96 -8.53
C LEU A 13 3.91 17.63 -8.58
N GLY A 14 4.57 17.76 -7.43
CA GLY A 14 5.86 17.13 -7.22
C GLY A 14 5.66 15.64 -7.49
N ALA A 15 6.30 15.15 -8.54
CA ALA A 15 6.42 13.74 -8.83
C ALA A 15 7.27 13.08 -7.72
N ALA A 16 6.69 12.93 -6.52
CA ALA A 16 7.13 11.93 -5.59
C ALA A 16 6.87 10.59 -6.29
N LYS A 17 7.95 9.87 -6.59
CA LYS A 17 7.95 8.54 -7.20
C LYS A 17 6.84 7.68 -6.58
N ALA A 18 5.80 7.39 -7.34
CA ALA A 18 4.80 6.38 -7.01
C ALA A 18 5.37 4.94 -7.12
N ILE A 19 6.68 4.77 -6.98
CA ILE A 19 7.43 3.57 -7.37
C ILE A 19 7.58 2.59 -6.20
N ASP A 20 7.55 3.02 -4.95
CA ASP A 20 7.80 2.11 -3.82
C ASP A 20 6.55 1.39 -3.29
N MET A 21 5.38 2.07 -3.25
CA MET A 21 4.12 1.44 -2.80
C MET A 21 3.70 0.25 -3.66
N ARG A 22 4.12 0.19 -4.93
CA ARG A 22 3.86 -0.94 -5.80
C ARG A 22 4.72 -2.15 -5.42
N GLU A 23 5.99 -1.93 -5.12
CA GLU A 23 6.91 -2.99 -4.69
C GLU A 23 6.49 -3.55 -3.33
N LEU A 24 6.14 -2.65 -2.41
CA LEU A 24 5.53 -3.01 -1.13
C LEU A 24 4.32 -3.93 -1.34
N LEU A 25 3.32 -3.49 -2.11
CA LEU A 25 2.12 -4.32 -2.37
C LEU A 25 2.48 -5.67 -3.03
N ALA A 26 3.43 -5.69 -3.96
CA ALA A 26 3.89 -6.94 -4.59
C ALA A 26 4.55 -7.90 -3.59
N SER A 27 5.29 -7.40 -2.59
CA SER A 27 5.82 -8.24 -1.51
C SER A 27 4.71 -8.91 -0.68
N PHE A 28 3.52 -8.31 -0.65
CA PHE A 28 2.31 -8.86 -0.03
C PHE A 28 1.46 -9.73 -0.97
N GLU A 29 1.93 -10.03 -2.19
CA GLU A 29 1.25 -10.91 -3.15
C GLU A 29 1.92 -12.28 -3.27
N ASP A 30 3.22 -12.38 -2.96
CA ASP A 30 3.96 -13.64 -2.98
C ASP A 30 3.80 -14.41 -1.67
N ALA A 31 2.87 -15.35 -1.63
CA ALA A 31 2.59 -16.19 -0.47
C ALA A 31 3.81 -16.88 0.16
N THR A 32 4.88 -17.11 -0.60
CA THR A 32 6.08 -17.84 -0.15
C THR A 32 7.15 -16.93 0.43
N THR A 33 7.10 -15.62 0.14
CA THR A 33 8.06 -14.65 0.66
C THR A 33 7.71 -14.30 2.11
N VAL A 34 8.60 -14.71 3.03
CA VAL A 34 8.61 -14.29 4.45
C VAL A 34 9.85 -13.44 4.77
N GLU A 35 10.91 -13.59 3.99
CA GLU A 35 12.11 -12.76 4.09
C GLU A 35 11.79 -11.34 3.60
N GLY A 36 12.34 -10.33 4.27
CA GLY A 36 12.19 -8.94 3.87
C GLY A 36 10.84 -8.29 4.16
N ILE A 37 9.81 -9.04 4.55
CA ILE A 37 8.49 -8.47 4.89
C ILE A 37 8.58 -7.53 6.11
N LEU A 38 9.29 -7.95 7.15
CA LEU A 38 9.45 -7.14 8.35
C LEU A 38 10.36 -5.93 8.11
N ASP A 39 11.24 -5.99 7.11
CA ASP A 39 12.17 -4.90 6.77
C ASP A 39 11.45 -3.66 6.22
N TRP A 40 10.16 -3.77 5.85
CA TRP A 40 9.34 -2.62 5.50
C TRP A 40 8.91 -1.80 6.73
N PHE A 41 8.77 -2.45 7.89
CA PHE A 41 8.19 -1.84 9.08
C PHE A 41 9.25 -1.19 9.95
N ALA A 42 8.90 -0.04 10.50
CA ALA A 42 9.64 0.51 11.63
C ALA A 42 9.54 -0.46 12.83
N PRO A 43 10.44 -0.37 13.83
CA PRO A 43 10.35 -1.21 15.03
C PRO A 43 9.01 -1.11 15.79
N SER A 44 8.33 0.05 15.69
CA SER A 44 6.99 0.28 16.23
C SER A 44 5.88 0.17 15.19
N GLY A 45 6.20 -0.33 14.00
CA GLY A 45 5.28 -0.46 12.89
C GLY A 45 4.26 -1.56 13.12
N VAL A 46 3.02 -1.31 12.69
CA VAL A 46 1.92 -2.26 12.83
C VAL A 46 1.25 -2.54 11.49
N MET A 47 0.77 -3.77 11.35
CA MET A 47 -0.15 -4.17 10.29
C MET A 47 -1.55 -4.33 10.86
N ILE A 48 -2.52 -3.68 10.23
CA ILE A 48 -3.94 -3.76 10.54
C ILE A 48 -4.64 -4.35 9.32
N LEU A 49 -5.29 -5.50 9.51
CA LEU A 49 -6.06 -6.22 8.49
C LEU A 49 -7.49 -6.41 9.02
N GLY A 50 -8.43 -5.63 8.50
CA GLY A 50 -9.76 -5.53 9.11
C GLY A 50 -9.65 -5.02 10.55
N ASP A 51 -10.17 -5.79 11.52
CA ASP A 51 -10.13 -5.44 12.94
C ASP A 51 -8.94 -6.06 13.70
N GLN A 52 -7.98 -6.69 13.00
CA GLN A 52 -6.82 -7.35 13.61
C GLN A 52 -5.58 -6.49 13.43
N GLU A 53 -4.96 -6.11 14.54
CA GLU A 53 -3.66 -5.45 14.59
C GLU A 53 -2.57 -6.48 14.93
N ALA A 54 -1.43 -6.40 14.25
CA ALA A 54 -0.28 -7.26 14.42
C ALA A 54 1.02 -6.44 14.38
N ALA A 55 1.97 -6.77 15.25
CA ALA A 55 3.26 -6.10 15.33
C ALA A 55 4.43 -7.12 15.33
N GLY A 56 5.59 -6.71 14.81
CA GLY A 56 6.77 -7.58 14.74
C GLY A 56 6.46 -8.91 14.05
N ASP A 57 6.87 -10.03 14.65
CA ASP A 57 6.68 -11.37 14.07
C ASP A 57 5.20 -11.76 13.88
N GLU A 58 4.26 -11.12 14.59
CA GLU A 58 2.82 -11.37 14.41
C GLU A 58 2.34 -10.94 13.02
N ILE A 59 3.04 -10.00 12.37
CA ILE A 59 2.75 -9.57 11.00
C ILE A 59 2.84 -10.75 10.03
N LEU A 60 3.86 -11.61 10.19
CA LEU A 60 4.03 -12.80 9.36
C LEU A 60 2.88 -13.80 9.56
N GLN A 61 2.38 -13.92 10.80
CA GLN A 61 1.25 -14.80 11.12
C GLN A 61 -0.06 -14.26 10.54
N ALA A 62 -0.33 -12.96 10.73
CA ALA A 62 -1.52 -12.30 10.19
C ALA A 62 -1.57 -12.40 8.66
N ARG A 63 -0.42 -12.18 8.00
CA ARG A 63 -0.27 -12.38 6.55
C ARG A 63 -0.47 -13.83 6.13
N GLY A 64 0.16 -14.78 6.81
CA GLY A 64 0.02 -16.21 6.49
C GLY A 64 -1.42 -16.74 6.64
N ALA A 65 -2.24 -16.11 7.48
CA ALA A 65 -3.65 -16.47 7.64
C ALA A 65 -4.52 -16.08 6.43
N ILE A 66 -4.16 -15.02 5.70
CA ILE A 66 -4.90 -14.51 4.54
C ILE A 66 -4.28 -14.90 3.19
N LEU A 67 -2.98 -15.20 3.19
CA LEU A 67 -2.20 -15.60 2.02
C LEU A 67 -1.30 -16.81 2.39
N PRO A 68 -1.87 -18.03 2.44
CA PRO A 68 -1.16 -19.21 2.90
C PRO A 68 -0.03 -19.61 1.95
N ALA A 69 1.11 -20.01 2.51
CA ALA A 69 2.33 -20.35 1.76
C ALA A 69 2.20 -21.58 0.83
N ASP A 70 1.11 -22.34 0.91
CA ASP A 70 0.81 -23.45 0.01
C ASP A 70 0.29 -22.97 -1.37
N GLY A 71 0.09 -21.66 -1.56
CA GLY A 71 -0.40 -21.07 -2.79
C GLY A 71 -1.89 -21.32 -3.06
N SER A 72 -2.64 -21.80 -2.05
CA SER A 72 -4.08 -22.00 -2.15
C SER A 72 -4.86 -20.69 -2.33
N VAL A 73 -4.25 -19.57 -1.96
CA VAL A 73 -4.74 -18.21 -2.20
C VAL A 73 -3.65 -17.41 -2.90
N GLN A 74 -4.00 -16.72 -3.98
CA GLN A 74 -3.16 -15.73 -4.64
C GLN A 74 -3.89 -14.39 -4.70
N TRP A 75 -3.15 -13.32 -4.40
CA TRP A 75 -3.60 -11.94 -4.48
C TRP A 75 -2.86 -11.23 -5.61
N ASN A 76 -3.56 -10.38 -6.37
CA ASN A 76 -2.92 -9.46 -7.31
C ASN A 76 -3.53 -8.07 -7.13
N HIS A 77 -2.75 -7.10 -6.67
CA HIS A 77 -3.17 -5.71 -6.56
C HIS A 77 -2.97 -4.99 -7.90
N PHE A 78 -3.99 -4.23 -8.27
CA PHE A 78 -3.99 -3.29 -9.38
C PHE A 78 -4.25 -1.88 -8.82
N PRO A 79 -3.23 -1.21 -8.24
CA PRO A 79 -3.37 0.14 -7.72
C PRO A 79 -3.74 1.12 -8.82
N ASN A 80 -4.72 1.99 -8.56
CA ASN A 80 -5.21 2.99 -9.50
C ASN A 80 -4.98 4.43 -9.01
N THR A 81 -5.18 4.68 -7.72
CA THR A 81 -5.10 6.03 -7.16
C THR A 81 -4.32 6.02 -5.86
N THR A 82 -3.46 7.02 -5.69
CA THR A 82 -2.78 7.30 -4.42
C THR A 82 -3.05 8.75 -4.06
N ILE A 83 -3.58 8.97 -2.86
CA ILE A 83 -3.80 10.32 -2.31
C ILE A 83 -3.08 10.47 -0.98
N VAL A 84 -2.65 11.68 -0.65
CA VAL A 84 -2.22 12.02 0.70
C VAL A 84 -3.47 12.18 1.56
N SER A 85 -3.59 11.38 2.62
CA SER A 85 -4.72 11.44 3.54
C SER A 85 -4.45 12.31 4.76
N ASP A 86 -3.20 12.33 5.23
CA ASP A 86 -2.75 13.15 6.35
C ASP A 86 -1.24 13.41 6.25
N GLU A 87 -0.77 14.46 6.92
CA GLU A 87 0.65 14.82 6.94
C GLU A 87 1.00 15.60 8.21
N THR A 88 2.01 15.12 8.94
CA THR A 88 2.57 15.79 10.11
C THR A 88 4.03 16.19 9.85
N PRO A 89 4.73 16.85 10.78
CA PRO A 89 6.16 17.13 10.61
C PRO A 89 7.03 15.88 10.44
N THR A 90 6.64 14.73 11.02
CA THR A 90 7.48 13.53 11.08
C THR A 90 6.95 12.34 10.29
N ASN A 91 5.70 12.39 9.82
CA ASN A 91 5.11 11.30 9.04
C ASN A 91 4.20 11.83 7.92
N LYS A 92 3.91 10.95 6.98
CA LYS A 92 2.97 11.19 5.90
C LYS A 92 2.12 9.96 5.68
N SER A 93 0.82 10.17 5.49
CA SER A 93 -0.12 9.09 5.26
C SER A 93 -0.69 9.13 3.85
N PHE A 94 -0.76 7.97 3.23
CA PHE A 94 -1.26 7.77 1.88
C PHE A 94 -2.40 6.77 1.90
N VAL A 95 -3.48 7.06 1.18
CA VAL A 95 -4.47 6.04 0.83
C VAL A 95 -4.20 5.62 -0.60
N VAL A 96 -3.85 4.34 -0.78
CA VAL A 96 -3.77 3.68 -2.07
C VAL A 96 -5.08 2.94 -2.30
N SER A 97 -5.69 3.12 -3.46
CA SER A 97 -6.94 2.46 -3.85
C SER A 97 -6.80 1.80 -5.21
N GLY A 98 -7.47 0.66 -5.38
CA GLY A 98 -7.43 -0.06 -6.64
C GLY A 98 -8.34 -1.28 -6.65
N VAL A 99 -8.05 -2.20 -7.57
CA VAL A 99 -8.70 -3.51 -7.66
C VAL A 99 -7.76 -4.56 -7.09
N LEU A 100 -8.28 -5.48 -6.29
CA LEU A 100 -7.58 -6.66 -5.81
C LEU A 100 -8.26 -7.88 -6.42
N GLN A 101 -7.49 -8.69 -7.13
CA GLN A 101 -7.92 -10.03 -7.54
C GLN A 101 -7.53 -11.05 -6.48
N ILE A 102 -8.47 -11.94 -6.16
CA ILE A 102 -8.28 -13.05 -5.23
C ILE A 102 -8.56 -14.34 -5.99
N ILE A 103 -7.59 -15.23 -6.03
CA ILE A 103 -7.67 -16.55 -6.67
C ILE A 103 -7.56 -17.61 -5.58
N ASN A 104 -8.61 -18.40 -5.36
CA ASN A 104 -8.64 -19.45 -4.33
C ASN A 104 -9.44 -20.70 -4.76
N GLY A 105 -9.26 -21.11 -6.02
CA GLY A 105 -10.10 -22.11 -6.71
C GLY A 105 -11.22 -21.50 -7.53
N THR A 106 -11.62 -20.27 -7.20
CA THR A 106 -12.37 -19.35 -8.08
C THR A 106 -11.64 -18.01 -8.16
N CYS A 107 -11.98 -17.17 -9.12
CA CYS A 107 -11.37 -15.84 -9.27
C CYS A 107 -12.42 -14.77 -8.99
N ALA A 108 -12.16 -13.91 -8.00
CA ALA A 108 -13.02 -12.79 -7.64
C ALA A 108 -12.22 -11.47 -7.60
N THR A 109 -12.88 -10.36 -7.90
CA THR A 109 -12.32 -9.00 -7.76
C THR A 109 -13.04 -8.22 -6.68
N THR A 110 -12.29 -7.50 -5.86
CA THR A 110 -12.80 -6.51 -4.90
C THR A 110 -12.10 -5.17 -5.11
N TYR A 111 -12.74 -4.08 -4.71
CA TYR A 111 -12.03 -2.81 -4.55
C TYR A 111 -11.32 -2.79 -3.20
N PHE A 112 -10.03 -2.45 -3.20
CA PHE A 112 -9.25 -2.34 -1.97
C PHE A 112 -8.88 -0.88 -1.69
N GLN A 113 -8.70 -0.58 -0.41
CA GLN A 113 -7.95 0.58 0.05
C GLN A 113 -6.90 0.13 1.06
N THR A 114 -5.71 0.71 0.96
CA THR A 114 -4.68 0.55 1.98
C THR A 114 -4.21 1.92 2.41
N LEU A 115 -4.33 2.21 3.71
CA LEU A 115 -3.73 3.37 4.34
C LEU A 115 -2.30 2.99 4.77
N PHE A 116 -1.32 3.71 4.24
CA PHE A 116 0.07 3.63 4.67
C PHE A 116 0.44 4.89 5.43
N THR A 117 0.98 4.76 6.64
CA THR A 117 1.64 5.87 7.33
C THR A 117 3.13 5.57 7.36
N VAL A 118 3.93 6.47 6.80
CA VAL A 118 5.39 6.32 6.71
C VAL A 118 6.09 7.46 7.42
N GLU A 119 7.25 7.16 8.01
CA GLU A 119 8.16 8.19 8.50
C GLU A 119 8.62 9.12 7.38
N LYS A 120 8.90 10.38 7.73
CA LYS A 120 9.55 11.31 6.84
C LYS A 120 11.05 11.28 7.06
N ASP A 121 11.82 11.40 5.99
CA ASP A 121 13.24 11.67 6.09
C ASP A 121 13.44 13.04 6.77
N SER A 122 14.16 13.02 7.89
CA SER A 122 14.37 14.21 8.73
C SER A 122 15.14 15.34 8.02
N THR A 123 15.88 15.03 6.96
CA THR A 123 16.69 16.00 6.21
C THR A 123 15.87 16.73 5.15
N THR A 124 15.03 15.99 4.42
CA THR A 124 14.26 16.49 3.27
C THR A 124 12.80 16.83 3.63
N GLY A 125 12.30 16.32 4.76
CA GLY A 125 10.91 16.44 5.18
C GLY A 125 9.91 15.70 4.27
N GLN A 126 10.41 14.87 3.35
CA GLN A 126 9.60 14.05 2.44
C GLN A 126 9.32 12.69 3.07
N ALA A 127 8.23 12.04 2.65
CA ALA A 127 8.00 10.64 2.99
C ALA A 127 9.20 9.80 2.57
N ASP A 128 9.71 9.00 3.50
CA ASP A 128 10.78 8.04 3.23
C ASP A 128 10.14 6.77 2.65
N LEU A 129 10.34 6.59 1.35
CA LEU A 129 9.80 5.52 0.52
C LEU A 129 10.96 4.71 -0.07
N GLU A 130 11.98 4.47 0.74
CA GLU A 130 13.05 3.53 0.41
C GLU A 130 12.55 2.09 0.62
N SER A 131 12.72 1.27 -0.41
CA SER A 131 12.35 -0.14 -0.39
C SER A 131 13.08 -0.86 0.73
N HIS A 132 12.33 -1.58 1.58
CA HIS A 132 12.88 -2.25 2.78
C HIS A 132 13.61 -1.31 3.76
N GLY A 133 13.29 -0.01 3.77
CA GLY A 133 13.94 0.98 4.64
C GLY A 133 13.47 1.00 6.11
N GLY A 134 12.51 0.16 6.49
CA GLY A 134 11.99 0.09 7.85
C GLY A 134 11.22 1.34 8.29
N ARG A 135 10.41 1.91 7.40
CA ARG A 135 9.75 3.23 7.60
C ARG A 135 8.24 3.18 7.74
N ILE A 136 7.62 2.02 7.55
CA ILE A 136 6.17 1.88 7.71
C ILE A 136 5.83 1.87 9.21
N LEU A 137 5.08 2.90 9.63
CA LEU A 137 4.50 2.98 10.97
C LEU A 137 3.13 2.27 11.02
N VAL A 138 2.36 2.38 9.94
CA VAL A 138 1.05 1.73 9.82
C VAL A 138 0.86 1.21 8.40
N TYR A 139 0.61 -0.09 8.28
CA TYR A 139 -0.04 -0.69 7.12
C TYR A 139 -1.48 -1.00 7.54
N HIS A 140 -2.49 -0.35 6.96
CA HIS A 140 -3.88 -0.67 7.26
C HIS A 140 -4.64 -0.99 5.98
N GLY A 141 -4.81 -2.29 5.72
CA GLY A 141 -5.55 -2.81 4.58
C GLY A 141 -7.02 -3.03 4.92
N PHE A 142 -7.92 -2.40 4.16
CA PHE A 142 -9.35 -2.57 4.29
C PHE A 142 -10.05 -2.59 2.92
N SER A 143 -11.13 -3.36 2.80
CA SER A 143 -11.99 -3.33 1.61
C SER A 143 -13.21 -2.47 1.90
N ILE A 144 -13.59 -1.61 0.97
CA ILE A 144 -14.81 -0.82 1.07
C ILE A 144 -16.00 -1.55 0.44
N ASN A 145 -15.76 -2.37 -0.58
CA ASN A 145 -16.82 -3.08 -1.31
C ASN A 145 -16.28 -4.41 -1.84
N ALA A 146 -16.54 -5.48 -1.09
CA ALA A 146 -16.36 -6.84 -1.57
C ALA A 146 -17.40 -7.12 -2.66
N THR A 147 -16.98 -7.03 -3.93
CA THR A 147 -17.75 -7.55 -5.06
C THR A 147 -17.36 -9.00 -5.31
N THR A 148 -18.30 -9.84 -5.74
CA THR A 148 -17.99 -11.20 -6.22
C THR A 148 -17.79 -11.23 -7.73
N ASP A 149 -17.45 -10.08 -8.32
CA ASP A 149 -17.28 -9.96 -9.76
C ASP A 149 -16.14 -10.90 -10.18
N PRO A 150 -16.33 -11.71 -11.24
CA PRO A 150 -15.28 -12.59 -11.71
C PRO A 150 -14.10 -11.75 -12.19
N CYS A 151 -12.88 -12.25 -12.00
CA CYS A 151 -11.71 -11.58 -12.55
C CYS A 151 -11.84 -11.34 -14.04
N ILE A 152 -11.48 -10.14 -14.48
CA ILE A 152 -11.35 -9.81 -15.89
C ILE A 152 -10.20 -10.67 -16.44
N LYS A 153 -10.51 -11.49 -17.45
CA LYS A 153 -9.53 -12.29 -18.21
C LYS A 153 -8.78 -11.45 -19.22
#